data_AF-A0A7X8FT76-F1
#
_entry.id   AF-A0A7X8FT76-F1
#
_cell.length_a   1.000
_cell.length_b   1.000
_cell.length_c   1.000
_cell.angle_alpha   90.00
_cell.angle_beta   90.00
_cell.angle_gamma   90.00
#
_symmetry.space_group_name_H-M   'P 1'
#
loop_
_entity.id
_entity.type
_entity.pdbx_description
1 polymer ?
#
loop_
_entity_poly.entity_id
_entity_poly.type
_entity_poly.pdbx_seq_one_letter_code
_entity_poly.pdbx_strand_id
1 'polypeptide(L)'
;MDTVFLYIVTGALYILSFVRDRKKTFRALVKGLRALEGLLPQLLAVVILIAVLLAVFDAELISRVLGERSGLWGVLGAGIIGSITLIPGFVAFQLAGELLRNGA
;
A
#
# COMPACT_ATOMS: atom_id res chain seq x y z
N MET A 1 -1.49 16.71 -11.29
CA MET A 1 -2.53 17.04 -12.27
C MET A 1 -3.29 15.80 -12.72
N ASP A 2 -2.61 14.66 -12.86
CA ASP A 2 -3.21 13.39 -13.32
C ASP A 2 -4.30 12.84 -12.40
N THR A 3 -4.12 12.92 -11.07
CA THR A 3 -5.11 12.43 -10.10
C THR A 3 -6.43 13.20 -10.15
N VAL A 4 -6.35 14.51 -10.34
CA VAL A 4 -7.54 15.38 -10.45
C VAL A 4 -8.31 15.05 -11.71
N PHE A 5 -7.61 14.88 -12.84
CA PHE A 5 -8.23 14.44 -14.10
C PHE A 5 -8.94 13.09 -13.93
N LEU A 6 -8.28 12.12 -13.29
CA LEU A 6 -8.84 10.79 -13.08
C LEU A 6 -10.11 10.82 -12.21
N TYR A 7 -10.15 11.67 -11.17
CA TYR A 7 -11.34 11.84 -10.36
C TYR A 7 -12.48 12.50 -11.11
N ILE A 8 -12.21 13.53 -11.93
CA ILE A 8 -13.24 14.18 -12.75
C ILE A 8 -13.86 13.18 -13.73
N VAL A 9 -13.03 12.44 -14.47
CA VAL A 9 -13.50 11.44 -15.44
C VAL A 9 -14.29 10.34 -14.74
N THR A 10 -13.78 9.82 -13.63
CA THR A 10 -14.47 8.77 -12.85
C THR A 10 -15.81 9.26 -12.32
N GLY A 11 -15.87 10.49 -11.79
CA GLY A 11 -17.10 11.11 -11.30
C GLY A 11 -18.14 11.28 -12.41
N ALA A 12 -17.73 11.79 -13.58
CA ALA A 12 -18.62 11.94 -14.74
C ALA A 12 -19.18 10.58 -15.22
N LEU A 13 -18.33 9.56 -15.33
CA LEU A 13 -18.74 8.21 -15.70
C LEU A 13 -19.65 7.57 -14.65
N TYR A 14 -19.40 7.80 -13.37
CA TYR A 14 -20.26 7.32 -12.29
C TYR A 14 -21.64 7.98 -12.35
N ILE A 15 -21.71 9.29 -12.53
CA ILE A 15 -22.98 10.03 -12.70
C ILE A 15 -23.74 9.51 -13.93
N LEU A 16 -23.06 9.35 -15.07
CA LEU A 16 -23.65 8.81 -16.29
C LEU A 16 -24.21 7.39 -16.06
N SER A 17 -23.43 6.54 -15.40
CA SER A 17 -23.83 5.18 -15.00
C SER A 17 -25.07 5.23 -14.09
N PHE A 18 -25.08 6.14 -13.10
CA PHE A 18 -26.17 6.29 -12.15
C PHE A 18 -27.47 6.76 -12.81
N VAL A 19 -27.41 7.67 -13.77
CA VAL A 19 -28.57 8.10 -14.56
C VAL A 19 -29.09 6.95 -15.43
N ARG A 20 -28.20 6.11 -15.97
CA ARG A 20 -28.54 4.97 -16.84
C ARG A 20 -29.19 3.81 -16.08
N ASP A 21 -28.64 3.40 -14.94
CA ASP A 21 -29.16 2.30 -14.12
C ASP A 21 -28.74 2.43 -12.65
N ARG A 22 -29.53 3.17 -11.88
CA ARG A 22 -29.31 3.39 -10.44
C ARG A 22 -29.10 2.10 -9.65
N LYS A 23 -29.88 1.05 -9.95
CA LYS A 23 -29.81 -0.23 -9.22
C LYS A 23 -28.48 -0.95 -9.51
N LYS A 24 -28.02 -0.96 -10.75
CA LYS A 24 -26.73 -1.57 -11.12
C LYS A 24 -25.56 -0.77 -10.57
N THR A 25 -25.59 0.55 -10.68
CA THR A 25 -24.53 1.43 -10.17
C THR A 25 -24.40 1.34 -8.66
N PHE A 26 -25.51 1.31 -7.92
CA PHE A 26 -25.48 1.15 -6.47
C PHE A 26 -24.95 -0.24 -6.05
N ARG A 27 -25.35 -1.31 -6.73
CA ARG A 27 -24.79 -2.66 -6.48
C ARG A 27 -23.28 -2.72 -6.72
N ALA A 28 -22.80 -2.07 -7.78
CA ALA A 28 -21.37 -1.97 -8.07
C ALA A 28 -20.62 -1.20 -6.97
N LEU A 29 -21.18 -0.08 -6.49
CA LEU A 29 -20.62 0.71 -5.40
C LEU A 29 -20.50 -0.13 -4.12
N VAL A 30 -21.59 -0.79 -3.71
CA VAL A 30 -21.60 -1.66 -2.52
C VAL A 30 -20.59 -2.80 -2.65
N LYS A 31 -20.44 -3.38 -3.85
CA LYS A 31 -19.42 -4.41 -4.11
C LYS A 31 -18.00 -3.87 -3.91
N GLY A 32 -17.73 -2.65 -4.38
CA GLY A 32 -16.45 -1.97 -4.15
C GLY A 32 -16.19 -1.71 -2.67
N LEU A 33 -17.17 -1.17 -1.95
CA LEU A 33 -17.06 -0.91 -0.51
C LEU A 33 -16.84 -2.20 0.29
N ARG A 34 -17.54 -3.29 -0.03
CA ARG A 34 -17.32 -4.59 0.61
C ARG A 34 -15.93 -5.17 0.33
N ALA A 35 -15.41 -4.98 -0.88
CA ALA A 35 -14.04 -5.39 -1.20
C ALA A 35 -13.02 -4.58 -0.37
N LEU A 36 -13.26 -3.27 -0.20
CA LEU A 36 -12.46 -2.43 0.68
C LEU A 36 -12.55 -2.90 2.14
N GLU A 37 -13.76 -3.14 2.66
CA GLU A 37 -13.98 -3.69 4.01
C GLU A 37 -13.27 -5.03 4.22
N GLY A 38 -13.22 -5.89 3.20
CA GLY A 38 -12.47 -7.15 3.27
C GLY A 38 -10.96 -6.95 3.37
N LEU A 39 -10.42 -5.89 2.76
CA LEU A 39 -8.99 -5.56 2.78
C LEU A 39 -8.59 -4.74 4.03
N LEU A 40 -9.52 -3.98 4.62
CA LEU A 40 -9.26 -3.10 5.76
C LEU A 40 -8.60 -3.81 6.96
N PRO A 41 -9.08 -4.98 7.44
CA PRO A 41 -8.45 -5.67 8.56
C PRO A 41 -6.98 -5.97 8.31
N GLN A 42 -6.66 -6.39 7.08
CA GLN A 42 -5.28 -6.70 6.71
C GLN A 42 -4.43 -5.44 6.56
N LEU A 43 -4.97 -4.37 5.99
CA LEU A 43 -4.27 -3.07 5.92
C LEU A 43 -3.98 -2.53 7.31
N LEU A 44 -4.94 -2.59 8.24
CA LEU A 44 -4.76 -2.15 9.62
C LEU A 44 -3.70 -2.98 10.35
N ALA A 45 -3.72 -4.30 10.19
CA ALA A 45 -2.69 -5.17 10.77
C ALA A 45 -1.28 -4.79 10.29
N VAL A 46 -1.15 -4.45 9.00
CA VAL A 46 0.13 -4.01 8.41
C VAL A 46 0.56 -2.65 8.95
N VAL A 47 -0.36 -1.68 9.06
CA VAL A 47 -0.06 -0.37 9.64
C VAL A 47 0.41 -0.51 11.09
N ILE A 48 -0.26 -1.36 11.89
CA ILE A 48 0.15 -1.63 13.28
C ILE A 48 1.53 -2.28 13.31
N LEU A 49 1.78 -3.28 12.45
CA LEU A 49 3.07 -3.94 12.37
C LEU A 49 4.19 -2.94 12.03
N ILE A 50 3.97 -2.06 11.06
CA ILE A 50 4.93 -1.01 10.69
C ILE A 50 5.15 -0.05 11.86
N ALA A 51 4.08 0.41 12.52
CA ALA A 51 4.20 1.31 13.66
C ALA A 51 5.01 0.68 14.81
N VAL A 52 4.80 -0.60 15.11
CA VAL A 52 5.59 -1.34 16.10
C VAL A 52 7.04 -1.47 15.65
N LEU A 53 7.27 -1.82 14.37
CA LEU A 53 8.60 -1.97 13.82
C LEU A 53 9.37 -0.65 13.91
N LEU A 54 8.78 0.48 13.52
CA LEU A 54 9.40 1.80 13.63
C LEU A 54 9.54 2.30 15.08
N ALA A 55 8.71 1.80 16.02
CA ALA A 55 8.86 2.11 17.44
C ALA A 55 10.04 1.36 18.07
N VAL A 56 10.35 0.16 17.57
CA VAL A 56 11.45 -0.69 18.07
C VAL A 56 12.77 -0.40 17.35
N PHE A 57 12.71 -0.14 16.04
CA PHE A 57 13.85 0.13 15.18
C PHE A 57 13.83 1.60 14.75
N ASP A 58 14.84 2.37 15.14
CA ASP A 58 14.98 3.75 14.71
C ASP A 58 15.44 3.85 13.24
N ALA A 59 15.21 5.03 12.65
CA ALA A 59 15.61 5.31 11.27
C ALA A 59 17.13 5.11 11.02
N GLU A 60 17.95 5.25 12.07
CA GLU A 60 19.39 5.04 11.95
C GLU A 60 19.75 3.56 11.78
N LEU A 61 19.11 2.65 12.53
CA LEU A 61 19.26 1.21 12.30
C LEU A 61 18.73 0.80 10.92
N ILE A 62 17.57 1.31 10.51
CA ILE A 62 17.00 1.01 9.20
C ILE A 62 17.96 1.44 8.09
N SER A 63 18.51 2.65 8.17
CA SER A 63 19.46 3.16 7.18
C SER A 63 20.77 2.36 7.11
N ARG A 64 21.27 1.89 8.26
CA ARG A 64 22.48 1.05 8.31
C ARG A 64 22.28 -0.35 7.73
N VAL A 65 21.08 -0.92 7.84
CA VAL A 65 20.82 -2.33 7.45
C VAL A 65 20.17 -2.45 6.08
N LEU A 66 19.28 -1.51 5.72
CA LEU A 66 18.47 -1.55 4.51
C LEU A 66 18.74 -0.38 3.56
N GLY A 67 19.18 0.77 4.08
CA GLY A 67 19.38 2.00 3.31
C GLY A 67 20.75 2.17 2.68
N GLU A 68 21.04 3.39 2.24
CA GLU A 68 22.29 3.72 1.52
C GLU A 68 23.57 3.37 2.29
N ARG A 69 23.51 3.34 3.64
CA ARG A 69 24.65 2.96 4.49
C ARG A 69 24.89 1.44 4.55
N SER A 70 23.95 0.62 4.09
CA SER A 70 24.06 -0.84 4.08
C SER A 70 24.98 -1.38 2.97
N GLY A 71 25.20 -0.58 1.92
CA GLY A 71 26.02 -0.93 0.77
C GLY A 71 25.52 -2.15 -0.01
N LEU A 72 26.34 -2.66 -0.93
CA LEU A 72 25.98 -3.74 -1.84
C LEU A 72 25.56 -5.03 -1.11
N TRP A 73 26.21 -5.35 0.01
CA TRP A 73 25.92 -6.55 0.78
C TRP A 73 24.58 -6.49 1.51
N GLY A 74 24.19 -5.31 2.01
CA GLY A 74 22.86 -5.08 2.58
C GLY A 74 21.76 -5.29 1.54
N VAL A 75 21.92 -4.70 0.35
CA VAL A 75 20.98 -4.85 -0.76
C VAL A 75 20.86 -6.30 -1.22
N LEU A 76 21.97 -7.02 -1.39
CA LEU A 76 21.95 -8.43 -1.77
C LEU A 76 21.29 -9.30 -0.70
N GLY A 77 21.60 -9.08 0.57
CA GLY A 77 20.98 -9.81 1.68
C GLY A 77 19.47 -9.57 1.76
N ALA A 78 19.04 -8.31 1.70
CA ALA A 78 17.64 -7.93 1.70
C ALA A 78 16.89 -8.48 0.48
N GLY A 79 17.53 -8.47 -0.70
CA GLY A 79 16.96 -9.02 -1.93
C GLY A 79 16.75 -10.54 -1.87
N ILE A 80 17.72 -11.28 -1.34
CA ILE A 80 17.59 -12.74 -1.14
C ILE A 80 16.46 -13.04 -0.17
N ILE A 81 16.46 -12.41 1.02
CA ILE A 81 15.41 -12.62 2.02
C ILE A 81 14.03 -12.22 1.46
N GLY A 82 13.95 -11.07 0.79
CA GLY A 82 12.72 -10.57 0.18
C GLY A 82 12.19 -11.48 -0.93
N SER A 83 13.07 -12.08 -1.74
CA SER A 83 12.67 -13.00 -2.82
C SER A 83 12.07 -14.32 -2.32
N ILE A 84 12.45 -14.76 -1.12
CA ILE A 84 11.92 -15.98 -0.49
C ILE A 84 10.66 -15.65 0.33
N THR A 85 10.52 -14.42 0.80
CA THR A 85 9.41 -14.00 1.66
C THR A 85 8.13 -13.78 0.84
N LEU A 86 7.12 -14.62 1.07
CA LEU A 86 5.82 -14.49 0.42
C LEU A 86 4.86 -13.66 1.30
N ILE A 87 4.65 -12.40 0.92
CA ILE A 87 3.60 -11.54 1.48
C ILE A 87 2.72 -11.01 0.35
N PRO A 88 1.44 -10.68 0.62
CA PRO A 88 0.56 -10.14 -0.42
C PRO A 88 1.11 -8.83 -0.97
N GLY A 89 1.03 -8.64 -2.30
CA GLY A 89 1.70 -7.51 -2.96
C GLY A 89 1.33 -6.14 -2.39
N PHE A 90 0.06 -5.92 -2.06
CA PHE A 90 -0.36 -4.65 -1.45
C PHE A 90 0.26 -4.39 -0.08
N VAL A 91 0.59 -5.43 0.70
CA VAL A 91 1.33 -5.32 1.96
C VAL A 91 2.77 -4.95 1.70
N ALA A 92 3.40 -5.62 0.74
CA ALA A 92 4.79 -5.36 0.35
C ALA A 92 4.99 -3.91 -0.10
N PHE A 93 4.09 -3.39 -0.94
CA PHE A 93 4.19 -2.01 -1.44
C PHE A 93 4.05 -0.96 -0.34
N GLN A 94 3.11 -1.14 0.60
CA GLN A 94 2.92 -0.20 1.71
C GLN A 94 4.11 -0.22 2.67
N LEU A 95 4.60 -1.42 3.03
CA LEU A 95 5.76 -1.60 3.89
C LEU A 95 7.03 -0.99 3.25
N ALA A 96 7.29 -1.28 1.97
CA ALA A 96 8.45 -0.77 1.27
C ALA A 96 8.44 0.77 1.20
N GLY A 97 7.28 1.37 0.90
CA GLY A 97 7.12 2.82 0.89
C GLY A 97 7.40 3.45 2.25
N GLU A 98 6.92 2.85 3.34
CA GLU A 98 7.14 3.40 4.68
C GLU A 98 8.60 3.21 5.15
N LEU A 99 9.22 2.06 4.86
CA LEU A 99 10.64 1.85 5.14
C LEU A 99 11.52 2.85 4.38
N LEU A 100 11.24 3.07 3.09
CA LEU A 100 11.96 4.06 2.26
C LEU A 100 11.84 5.48 2.85
N ARG A 101 10.64 5.86 3.32
CA ARG A 101 10.43 7.15 4.00
C ARG A 101 11.19 7.26 5.32
N ASN A 102 11.52 6.14 5.97
CA ASN A 102 12.24 6.07 7.24
C ASN A 102 13.73 5.66 7.06
N GLY A 103 14.28 5.78 5.84
CA GLY A 103 15.71 5.72 5.58
C GLY A 103 16.25 4.40 5.01
N ALA A 104 15.37 3.45 4.63
CA ALA A 104 15.74 2.28 3.82
C ALA A 104 16.01 2.64 2.36
#